data_AF-A0A7Z9U9L7-F1
#
_entry.id   AF-A0A7Z9U9L7-F1
#
_cell.length_a   1.000
_cell.length_b   1.000
_cell.length_c   1.000
_cell.angle_alpha   90.00
_cell.angle_beta   90.00
_cell.angle_gamma   90.00
#
_symmetry.space_group_name_H-M   'P 1'
#
loop_
_entity.id
_entity.type
_entity.pdbx_description
1 polymer ?
#
loop_
_entity_poly.entity_id
_entity_poly.type
_entity_poly.pdbx_seq_one_letter_code
_entity_poly.pdbx_strand_id
1 'polypeptide(L)' 'RKLGVEEGLLGGISAGANVWAALQIAAREENKDKVIVTVLCDTGERYLSTSLFGEES' A
#
# COMPACT_ATOMS: atom_id res chain seq x y z
N ARG A 1 0.86 0.67 7.68
CA ARG A 1 -0.18 1.32 8.52
C ARG A 1 -0.89 2.47 7.81
N LYS A 2 -0.18 3.48 7.24
CA LYS A 2 -0.82 4.60 6.52
C LYS A 2 -1.78 4.18 5.41
N LEU A 3 -1.42 3.22 4.55
CA LEU A 3 -2.28 2.75 3.46
C LEU A 3 -3.68 2.25 3.94
N GLY A 4 -3.73 1.52 5.07
CA GLY A 4 -4.99 1.03 5.63
C GLY A 4 -5.77 2.07 6.44
N VAL A 5 -5.11 3.15 6.92
CA VAL A 5 -5.73 4.18 7.77
C VAL A 5 -6.12 5.43 6.98
N GLU A 6 -5.31 5.85 6.02
CA GLU A 6 -5.47 7.07 5.23
C GLU A 6 -6.21 6.80 3.91
N GLU A 7 -5.97 5.64 3.26
CA GLU A 7 -6.54 5.32 1.94
C GLU A 7 -7.61 4.21 1.99
N GLY A 8 -7.89 3.63 3.17
CA GLY A 8 -8.84 2.52 3.34
C GLY A 8 -8.43 1.22 2.64
N LEU A 9 -7.19 1.15 2.13
CA LEU A 9 -6.65 0.01 1.43
C LEU A 9 -5.96 -0.93 2.44
N LEU A 10 -6.74 -1.85 2.98
CA LEU A 10 -6.22 -3.02 3.69
C LEU A 10 -5.48 -3.87 2.64
N GLY A 11 -4.19 -4.10 2.82
CA GLY A 11 -3.36 -4.94 1.95
C GLY A 11 -2.17 -5.49 2.73
N GLY A 12 -1.58 -6.59 2.26
CA GLY A 12 -0.39 -7.19 2.86
C GLY A 12 0.86 -6.30 2.77
N ILE A 13 1.97 -6.74 3.37
CA ILE A 13 3.26 -6.02 3.36
C ILE A 13 3.73 -5.73 1.92
N SER A 14 3.51 -6.67 1.00
CA SER A 14 3.84 -6.53 -0.43
C SER A 14 3.05 -5.41 -1.10
N ALA A 15 1.75 -5.28 -0.80
CA ALA A 15 0.91 -4.19 -1.30
C ALA A 15 1.41 -2.82 -0.79
N GLY A 16 1.78 -2.74 0.50
CA GLY A 16 2.38 -1.54 1.09
C GLY A 16 3.70 -1.15 0.41
N ALA A 17 4.57 -2.12 0.11
CA ALA A 17 5.83 -1.88 -0.60
C ALA A 17 5.59 -1.37 -2.03
N ASN A 18 4.63 -1.95 -2.75
CA ASN A 18 4.26 -1.54 -4.11
C ASN A 18 3.73 -0.10 -4.15
N VAL A 19 2.92 0.31 -3.17
CA VAL A 19 2.45 1.70 -3.08
C VAL A 19 3.58 2.65 -2.71
N TRP A 20 4.43 2.28 -1.73
CA TRP A 20 5.57 3.11 -1.35
C TRP A 20 6.50 3.37 -2.53
N ALA A 21 6.85 2.33 -3.29
CA ALA A 21 7.68 2.47 -4.48
C ALA A 21 7.01 3.31 -5.57
N ALA A 22 5.70 3.12 -5.79
CA ALA A 22 4.95 3.93 -6.76
C ALA A 22 4.97 5.43 -6.39
N LEU A 23 4.83 5.78 -5.11
CA LEU A 23 4.95 7.16 -4.63
C LEU A 23 6.34 7.75 -4.88
N GLN A 24 7.40 6.98 -4.64
CA GLN A 24 8.77 7.43 -4.94
C GLN A 24 9.00 7.68 -6.44
N ILE A 25 8.36 6.89 -7.31
CA ILE A 25 8.44 7.08 -8.77
C ILE A 25 7.60 8.29 -9.20
N ALA A 26 6.40 8.47 -8.64
CA ALA A 26 5.52 9.59 -8.93
C ALA A 26 6.12 10.94 -8.52
N ALA A 27 6.97 10.97 -7.49
CA ALA A 27 7.65 12.18 -7.01
C ALA A 27 8.81 12.65 -7.92
N ARG A 28 9.17 11.92 -8.97
CA ARG A 28 10.24 12.30 -9.92
C ARG A 28 9.74 13.36 -10.88
N GLU A 29 10.56 14.36 -11.18
CA GLU A 29 10.18 15.47 -12.07
C GLU A 29 9.83 14.95 -13.48
N GLU A 30 10.51 13.92 -13.97
CA GLU A 30 10.19 13.34 -15.29
C GLU A 30 8.80 12.70 -15.36
N ASN A 31 8.16 12.45 -14.20
CA ASN A 31 6.84 11.84 -14.09
C ASN A 31 5.75 12.83 -13.69
N LYS A 32 6.08 14.12 -13.64
CA LYS A 32 5.07 15.17 -13.49
C LYS A 32 4.00 15.04 -14.58
N ASP A 33 2.75 15.14 -14.16
CA ASP A 33 1.55 14.98 -15.00
C ASP A 33 1.34 13.58 -15.63
N LYS A 34 2.12 12.57 -15.22
CA LYS A 34 1.90 11.17 -15.64
C LYS A 34 1.06 10.40 -14.63
N VAL A 35 0.32 9.43 -15.14
CA VAL A 35 -0.42 8.46 -14.32
C VAL A 35 0.49 7.27 -14.00
N ILE A 36 0.73 7.04 -12.70
CA ILE A 36 1.45 5.87 -12.21
C ILE A 36 0.44 4.84 -11.69
N VAL A 37 0.54 3.60 -12.16
CA VAL A 37 -0.32 2.48 -11.72
C VAL A 37 0.54 1.43 -11.02
N THR A 38 0.05 0.91 -9.90
CA THR A 38 0.69 -0.18 -9.16
C THR A 38 -0.32 -1.26 -8.80
N VAL A 39 0.15 -2.50 -8.64
CA VAL A 39 -0.70 -3.66 -8.38
C VAL A 39 -0.70 -4.00 -6.89
N LEU A 40 -1.88 -4.19 -6.33
CA LEU A 40 -2.05 -4.76 -5.00
C LEU A 40 -2.41 -6.24 -5.20
N CYS A 41 -1.50 -7.13 -4.80
CA CYS A 41 -1.62 -8.57 -5.05
C CYS A 41 -2.70 -9.25 -4.19
N ASP A 42 -3.23 -8.55 -3.20
CA ASP A 42 -4.28 -9.01 -2.30
C ASP A 42 -5.17 -7.85 -1.84
N THR A 43 -6.41 -8.17 -1.48
CA THR A 43 -7.19 -7.35 -0.56
C THR A 43 -6.89 -7.85 0.85
N GLY A 44 -6.47 -6.94 1.72
CA GLY A 44 -6.03 -7.18 3.10
C GLY A 44 -7.07 -7.84 4.00
N GLU A 45 -8.31 -8.02 3.51
CA GLU A 45 -9.33 -8.91 4.07
C GLU A 45 -8.78 -10.29 4.43
N ARG A 46 -7.87 -10.84 3.60
CA ARG A 46 -7.23 -12.14 3.86
C ARG A 46 -6.19 -12.12 4.99
N TYR A 47 -5.76 -10.95 5.45
CA TYR A 47 -4.70 -10.79 6.45
C TYR A 47 -5.24 -10.37 7.82
N LEU A 48 -6.56 -10.22 7.97
CA LEU A 48 -7.24 -9.97 9.26
C LEU A 48 -6.96 -11.05 10.31
N SER A 49 -6.59 -12.27 9.89
CA SER A 49 -6.24 -13.40 10.77
C SER A 49 -4.73 -13.65 10.92
N THR A 50 -3.88 -12.76 10.40
CA THR A 50 -2.42 -12.85 10.55
C THR A 50 -1.92 -11.73 11.44
N SER A 51 -0.73 -11.89 12.04
CA SER A 51 -0.07 -10.94 12.94
C SER A 51 0.18 -9.53 12.37
N LEU A 52 -0.27 -9.24 11.14
CA LEU A 52 -0.28 -7.91 10.53
C LEU A 52 -1.24 -6.93 11.23
N PHE A 53 -2.27 -7.44 11.91
CA PHE A 53 -3.24 -6.66 12.71
C PHE A 53 -3.27 -7.03 14.19
N GLY A 54 -2.52 -8.06 14.61
CA GLY A 54 -2.52 -8.57 15.97
C GLY A 54 -1.39 -8.01 16.82
N GLU A 55 -1.54 -6.78 17.31
CA GLU A 55 -1.09 -6.39 18.65
C GLU A 55 -2.21 -5.55 19.27
N GLU A 56 -3.00 -6.18 20.14
CA GLU A 56 -3.75 -5.48 21.18
C GLU A 56 -2.76 -4.95 22.23
N SER A 57 -2.97 -3.69 22.63
CA SER A 57 -2.37 -2.96 23.78
C SER A 57 -0.94 -2.42 23.62
#